data_AF-A0AAU0N4Z1-F1
#
_entry.id   AF-A0AAU0N4Z1-F1
#
_cell.length_a   1.000
_cell.length_b   1.000
_cell.length_c   1.000
_cell.angle_alpha   90.00
_cell.angle_beta   90.00
_cell.angle_gamma   90.00
#
_symmetry.space_group_name_H-M   'P 1'
#
loop_
_entity.id
_entity.type
_entity.pdbx_description
1 polymer ?
#
loop_
_entity_poly.entity_id
_entity_poly.type
_entity_poly.pdbx_seq_one_letter_code
_entity_poly.pdbx_strand_id
1 'polypeptide(L)'
;MIVLEFNNLKIDKLYMEFIRFNAEEELDDFTQYKEIVYLFYSMFNEKTKGVLKQLVTKIEQRGTESDLEFLISLMIHSDYIYEKKDIIIDYLKSKPKKNKVIEGVRIYPNVKYTIFLSHIYNLYAKDYFTKIDVKQTGVTNDHIGLIPEMDWLYFDIKEKNILSQLTKNRSYKNIKDTFCRTKEDLEILSNWIIMRYETENYSKDIN
;
A
#
# COMPACT_ATOMS: atom_id res chain seq x y z
N MET A 1 -6.47 17.81 5.97
CA MET A 1 -6.13 18.72 4.87
C MET A 1 -4.92 19.53 5.32
N ILE A 2 -3.72 19.05 5.03
CA ILE A 2 -2.49 19.79 5.28
C ILE A 2 -2.29 20.65 4.04
N VAL A 3 -2.47 21.97 4.19
CA VAL A 3 -2.10 22.94 3.18
C VAL A 3 -0.58 23.05 3.26
N LEU A 4 0.13 22.32 2.39
CA LEU A 4 1.56 22.51 2.23
C LEU A 4 1.76 23.78 1.40
N GLU A 5 2.07 24.89 2.06
CA GLU A 5 2.52 26.12 1.39
C GLU A 5 3.94 25.91 0.82
N PHE A 6 4.05 25.19 -0.30
CA PHE A 6 5.31 25.04 -1.05
C PHE A 6 5.61 26.22 -1.97
N ASN A 7 5.17 27.43 -1.61
CA ASN A 7 5.44 28.63 -2.37
C ASN A 7 6.93 29.01 -2.17
N ASN A 8 7.82 28.45 -3.00
CA ASN A 8 9.27 28.71 -3.16
C ASN A 8 10.26 27.61 -2.72
N LEU A 9 9.85 26.35 -2.63
CA LEU A 9 10.78 25.27 -2.32
C LEU A 9 11.58 24.85 -3.57
N LYS A 10 12.77 25.45 -3.76
CA LYS A 10 13.71 25.07 -4.83
C LYS A 10 14.36 23.73 -4.52
N ILE A 11 14.54 22.87 -5.52
CA ILE A 11 15.21 21.56 -5.38
C ILE A 11 16.61 21.69 -4.74
N ASP A 12 17.34 22.77 -5.04
CA ASP A 12 18.65 23.04 -4.45
C ASP A 12 18.57 23.29 -2.93
N LYS A 13 17.46 23.88 -2.44
CA LYS A 13 17.24 24.04 -1.00
C LYS A 13 16.98 22.70 -0.33
N LEU A 14 16.16 21.83 -0.93
CA LEU A 14 15.93 20.46 -0.43
C LEU A 14 17.23 19.67 -0.33
N TYR A 15 18.08 19.77 -1.35
CA TYR A 15 19.37 19.11 -1.36
C TYR A 15 20.24 19.54 -0.16
N MET A 16 20.31 20.85 0.12
CA MET A 16 21.06 21.38 1.26
C MET A 16 20.47 20.95 2.61
N GLU A 17 19.14 20.94 2.76
CA GLU A 17 18.48 20.43 3.96
C GLU A 17 18.81 18.94 4.20
N PHE A 18 18.78 18.12 3.16
CA PHE A 18 19.13 16.70 3.28
C PHE A 18 20.59 16.48 3.66
N ILE A 19 21.51 17.33 3.18
CA ILE A 19 22.90 17.32 3.65
C ILE A 19 22.96 17.65 5.15
N ARG A 20 22.25 18.69 5.60
CA ARG A 20 22.22 19.09 7.02
C ARG A 20 21.77 17.94 7.90
N PHE A 21 20.62 17.35 7.61
CA PHE A 21 20.10 16.19 8.37
C PHE A 21 21.09 15.02 8.41
N ASN A 22 21.81 14.81 7.31
CA ASN A 22 22.78 13.73 7.23
C ASN A 22 24.06 14.02 8.03
N ALA A 23 24.44 15.29 8.18
CA ALA A 23 25.64 15.71 8.91
C ALA A 23 25.41 15.82 10.43
N GLU A 24 24.27 16.38 10.84
CA GLU A 24 23.99 16.76 12.24
C GLU A 24 23.24 15.67 13.04
N GLU A 25 22.88 14.56 12.40
CA GLU A 25 22.09 13.46 13.00
C GLU A 25 20.68 13.88 13.47
N GLU A 26 20.19 15.03 13.01
CA GLU A 26 18.86 15.58 13.28
C GLU A 26 17.75 14.86 12.49
N LEU A 27 17.58 13.56 12.71
CA LEU A 27 16.57 12.75 12.00
C LEU A 27 15.12 13.10 12.36
N ASP A 28 14.90 13.77 13.49
CA ASP A 28 13.54 14.19 13.90
C ASP A 28 13.01 15.30 12.99
N ASP A 29 13.86 16.25 12.63
CA ASP A 29 13.52 17.38 11.75
C ASP A 29 13.26 16.95 10.30
N PHE A 30 13.81 15.80 9.89
CA PHE A 30 13.51 15.20 8.59
C PHE A 30 12.04 14.77 8.46
N THR A 31 11.32 14.57 9.57
CA THR A 31 9.93 14.06 9.56
C THR A 31 9.00 14.89 8.67
N GLN A 32 9.17 16.22 8.65
CA GLN A 32 8.36 17.11 7.81
C GLN A 32 8.60 16.96 6.30
N TYR A 33 9.71 16.32 5.90
CA TYR A 33 10.08 16.11 4.50
C TYR A 33 9.71 14.72 3.99
N LYS A 34 9.26 13.80 4.86
CA LYS A 34 8.97 12.40 4.51
C LYS A 34 8.01 12.29 3.31
N GLU A 35 6.92 13.05 3.30
CA GLU A 35 5.95 13.04 2.19
C GLU A 35 6.52 13.53 0.88
N ILE A 36 7.28 14.64 0.92
CA ILE A 36 7.95 15.18 -0.26
C ILE A 36 8.89 14.14 -0.83
N VAL A 37 9.62 13.45 0.04
CA VAL A 37 10.61 12.46 -0.37
C VAL A 37 9.96 11.32 -1.14
N TYR A 38 8.91 10.68 -0.62
CA TYR A 38 8.34 9.54 -1.34
C TYR A 38 7.45 9.94 -2.52
N LEU A 39 6.83 11.13 -2.52
CA LEU A 39 5.98 11.59 -3.64
C LEU A 39 6.80 12.11 -4.83
N PHE A 40 7.98 12.68 -4.58
CA PHE A 40 8.80 13.33 -5.61
C PHE A 40 10.16 12.65 -5.82
N TYR A 41 10.40 11.47 -5.24
CA TYR A 41 11.68 10.76 -5.32
C TYR A 41 12.20 10.63 -6.76
N SER A 42 11.32 10.28 -7.70
CA SER A 42 11.65 10.08 -9.11
C SER A 42 12.15 11.34 -9.80
N MET A 43 11.77 12.53 -9.30
CA MET A 43 12.18 13.83 -9.82
C MET A 43 13.51 14.33 -9.26
N PHE A 44 14.05 13.68 -8.23
CA PHE A 44 15.34 14.07 -7.67
C PHE A 44 16.50 13.65 -8.59
N ASN A 45 17.52 14.53 -8.68
CA ASN A 45 18.76 14.19 -9.36
C ASN A 45 19.58 13.16 -8.54
N GLU A 46 20.56 12.54 -9.19
CA GLU A 46 21.40 11.49 -8.59
C GLU A 46 22.13 11.94 -7.32
N LYS A 47 22.53 13.21 -7.25
CA LYS A 47 23.20 13.77 -6.07
C LYS A 47 22.26 13.77 -4.86
N THR A 48 21.03 14.25 -5.04
CA THR A 48 19.99 14.26 -4.00
C THR A 48 19.59 12.84 -3.62
N LYS A 49 19.41 11.94 -4.60
CA LYS A 49 19.13 10.52 -4.33
C LYS A 49 20.25 9.85 -3.53
N GLY A 50 21.50 10.18 -3.80
CA GLY A 50 22.67 9.70 -3.06
C GLY A 50 22.65 10.09 -1.58
N VAL A 51 22.34 11.37 -1.28
CA VAL A 51 22.20 11.84 0.11
C VAL A 51 21.00 11.18 0.79
N LEU A 52 19.87 11.08 0.09
CA LEU A 52 18.68 10.40 0.61
C LEU A 52 18.94 8.92 0.94
N LYS A 53 19.76 8.21 0.15
CA LYS A 53 20.14 6.83 0.46
C LYS A 53 20.90 6.72 1.79
N GLN A 54 21.76 7.69 2.10
CA GLN A 54 22.46 7.76 3.38
C GLN A 54 21.48 8.04 4.53
N LEU A 55 20.56 8.99 4.35
CA LEU A 55 19.50 9.27 5.33
C LEU A 55 18.61 8.06 5.59
N VAL A 56 18.17 7.37 4.54
CA VAL A 56 17.38 6.14 4.66
C VAL A 56 18.13 5.08 5.47
N THR A 57 19.44 4.95 5.29
CA THR A 57 20.27 4.02 6.08
C THR A 57 20.26 4.38 7.57
N LYS A 58 20.33 5.67 7.92
CA LYS A 58 20.25 6.13 9.31
C LYS A 58 18.86 5.92 9.92
N ILE A 59 17.80 6.22 9.14
CA ILE A 59 16.40 6.01 9.51
C ILE A 59 16.13 4.53 9.80
N GLU A 60 16.66 3.65 8.94
CA GLU A 60 16.57 2.20 9.13
C GLU A 60 17.22 1.75 10.44
N GLN A 61 18.43 2.25 10.75
CA GLN A 61 19.14 1.93 12.00
C GLN A 61 18.39 2.41 13.24
N ARG A 62 17.71 3.57 13.15
CA ARG A 62 16.88 4.10 14.23
C ARG A 62 15.63 3.26 14.47
N GLY A 63 14.99 2.79 13.39
CA GLY A 63 13.98 1.74 13.44
C GLY A 63 12.71 2.06 14.25
N THR A 64 12.34 3.33 14.43
CA THR A 64 11.10 3.69 15.13
C THR A 64 9.87 3.30 14.29
N GLU A 65 8.69 3.25 14.91
CA GLU A 65 7.43 3.01 14.17
C GLU A 65 7.24 4.01 13.03
N SER A 66 7.50 5.31 13.28
CA SER A 66 7.43 6.37 12.27
C SER A 66 8.44 6.19 11.12
N ASP A 67 9.60 5.61 11.41
CA ASP A 67 10.62 5.31 10.41
C ASP A 67 10.19 4.17 9.50
N LEU A 68 9.66 3.10 10.09
CA LEU A 68 9.19 1.93 9.36
C LEU A 68 7.98 2.26 8.48
N GLU A 69 7.04 3.09 8.96
CA GLU A 69 5.94 3.61 8.15
C GLU A 69 6.42 4.47 6.97
N PHE A 70 7.47 5.27 7.17
CA PHE A 70 8.09 6.02 6.10
C PHE A 70 8.76 5.11 5.06
N LEU A 71 9.49 4.09 5.49
CA LEU A 71 10.11 3.13 4.57
C LEU A 71 9.06 2.40 3.73
N ILE A 72 7.95 1.97 4.33
CA ILE A 72 6.81 1.39 3.59
C ILE A 72 6.26 2.40 2.57
N SER A 73 6.04 3.65 2.97
CA SER A 73 5.54 4.70 2.08
C SER A 73 6.50 4.96 0.91
N LEU A 74 7.80 4.99 1.18
CA LEU A 74 8.84 5.11 0.18
C LEU A 74 8.79 3.94 -0.81
N MET A 75 8.67 2.70 -0.34
CA MET A 75 8.55 1.51 -1.19
C MET A 75 7.27 1.52 -2.05
N ILE A 76 6.14 1.98 -1.51
CA ILE A 76 4.85 1.96 -2.22
C ILE A 76 4.75 3.07 -3.26
N HIS A 77 5.20 4.28 -2.91
CA HIS A 77 4.90 5.50 -3.66
C HIS A 77 6.03 5.97 -4.57
N SER A 78 7.24 5.42 -4.44
CA SER A 78 8.39 5.80 -5.25
C SER A 78 8.99 4.65 -6.07
N ASP A 79 9.98 4.98 -6.90
CA ASP A 79 10.88 4.05 -7.59
C ASP A 79 12.16 3.75 -6.79
N TYR A 80 12.25 4.16 -5.52
CA TYR A 80 13.31 3.71 -4.62
C TYR A 80 13.29 2.18 -4.53
N ILE A 81 14.46 1.54 -4.48
CA ILE A 81 14.60 0.08 -4.30
C ILE A 81 15.12 -0.19 -2.89
N TYR A 82 14.26 -0.76 -2.04
CA TYR A 82 14.61 -1.14 -0.67
C TYR A 82 14.90 -2.65 -0.56
N GLU A 83 16.11 -2.99 -0.11
CA GLU A 83 16.59 -4.38 -0.14
C GLU A 83 16.23 -5.19 1.12
N LYS A 84 16.10 -4.54 2.28
CA LYS A 84 16.00 -5.22 3.59
C LYS A 84 14.56 -5.50 4.00
N LYS A 85 13.84 -6.26 3.16
CA LYS A 85 12.42 -6.59 3.31
C LYS A 85 12.09 -7.23 4.66
N ASP A 86 12.99 -8.00 5.24
CA ASP A 86 12.80 -8.68 6.54
C ASP A 86 12.46 -7.72 7.68
N ILE A 87 13.08 -6.53 7.71
CA ILE A 87 12.78 -5.49 8.71
C ILE A 87 11.31 -5.06 8.63
N ILE A 88 10.80 -4.89 7.40
CA ILE A 88 9.41 -4.51 7.16
C ILE A 88 8.47 -5.67 7.48
N ILE A 89 8.86 -6.90 7.14
CA ILE A 89 8.08 -8.09 7.49
C ILE A 89 7.94 -8.22 9.01
N ASP A 90 9.03 -8.07 9.77
CA ASP A 90 9.00 -8.16 11.24
C ASP A 90 8.18 -7.05 11.87
N TYR A 91 8.29 -5.83 11.34
CA TYR A 91 7.42 -4.73 11.70
C TYR A 91 5.94 -5.05 11.49
N LEU A 92 5.57 -5.53 10.30
CA LEU A 92 4.20 -5.91 9.98
C LEU A 92 3.70 -7.08 10.84
N LYS A 93 4.56 -8.06 11.18
CA LYS A 93 4.22 -9.16 12.09
C LYS A 93 3.80 -8.68 13.48
N SER A 94 4.40 -7.59 13.95
CA SER A 94 4.14 -7.00 15.27
C SER A 94 2.81 -6.25 15.35
N LYS A 95 2.24 -5.88 14.20
CA LYS A 95 0.94 -5.19 14.14
C LYS A 95 -0.17 -6.09 14.65
N PRO A 96 -1.21 -5.51 15.29
CA PRO A 96 -2.28 -6.30 15.87
C PRO A 96 -2.93 -7.17 14.79
N LYS A 97 -3.06 -8.47 15.08
CA LYS A 97 -3.80 -9.45 14.28
C LYS A 97 -5.20 -9.59 14.89
N LYS A 98 -6.19 -10.00 14.09
CA LYS A 98 -7.61 -10.07 14.49
C LYS A 98 -7.80 -10.51 15.95
N ASN A 99 -8.45 -9.68 16.77
CA ASN A 99 -8.86 -10.10 18.11
C ASN A 99 -9.82 -11.29 17.95
N LYS A 100 -9.69 -12.31 18.82
CA LYS A 100 -10.70 -13.36 18.96
C LYS A 100 -12.07 -12.70 19.02
N VAL A 101 -12.95 -13.08 18.10
CA VAL A 101 -14.34 -12.62 18.05
C VAL A 101 -14.96 -12.91 19.41
N ILE A 102 -15.41 -11.87 20.12
CA ILE A 102 -16.30 -12.06 21.26
C ILE A 102 -17.66 -12.41 20.64
N GLU A 103 -18.15 -13.63 20.90
CA GLU A 103 -19.45 -14.09 20.40
C GLU A 103 -20.54 -13.07 20.74
N GLY A 104 -21.36 -12.71 19.74
CA GLY A 104 -22.48 -11.76 19.91
C GLY A 104 -22.19 -10.29 19.60
N VAL A 105 -20.94 -9.90 19.29
CA VAL A 105 -20.62 -8.52 18.88
C VAL A 105 -20.25 -8.45 17.41
N ARG A 106 -21.00 -7.67 16.62
CA ARG A 106 -20.70 -7.39 15.21
C ARG A 106 -19.52 -6.41 15.16
N ILE A 107 -18.31 -6.94 15.06
CA ILE A 107 -17.09 -6.12 14.99
C ILE A 107 -16.89 -5.69 13.53
N TYR A 108 -17.04 -4.39 13.25
CA TYR A 108 -16.63 -3.78 11.98
C TYR A 108 -15.14 -4.06 11.73
N PRO A 109 -14.67 -4.12 10.46
CA PRO A 109 -13.25 -4.29 10.21
C PRO A 109 -12.47 -3.23 10.98
N ASN A 110 -11.64 -3.68 11.93
CA ASN A 110 -10.81 -2.79 12.72
C ASN A 110 -9.89 -2.05 11.76
N VAL A 111 -9.95 -0.72 11.75
CA VAL A 111 -9.17 0.16 10.86
C VAL A 111 -7.69 -0.23 10.84
N LYS A 112 -7.15 -0.69 11.97
CA LYS A 112 -5.75 -1.15 12.07
C LYS A 112 -5.47 -2.39 11.20
N TYR A 113 -6.43 -3.32 11.07
CA TYR A 113 -6.27 -4.51 10.21
C TYR A 113 -6.35 -4.15 8.73
N THR A 114 -7.26 -3.24 8.37
CA THR A 114 -7.36 -2.74 7.00
C THR A 114 -6.08 -2.03 6.57
N ILE A 115 -5.47 -1.22 7.44
CA ILE A 115 -4.17 -0.57 7.18
C ILE A 115 -3.07 -1.62 7.01
N PHE A 116 -2.96 -2.59 7.92
CA PHE A 116 -1.99 -3.69 7.83
C PHE A 116 -2.11 -4.46 6.52
N LEU A 117 -3.32 -4.88 6.14
CA LEU A 117 -3.55 -5.61 4.88
C LEU A 117 -3.33 -4.72 3.66
N SER A 118 -3.63 -3.41 3.75
CA SER A 118 -3.36 -2.45 2.69
C SER A 118 -1.86 -2.31 2.42
N HIS A 119 -1.02 -2.22 3.45
CA HIS A 119 0.44 -2.21 3.27
C HIS A 119 0.91 -3.49 2.58
N ILE A 120 0.44 -4.64 3.03
CA ILE A 120 0.79 -5.93 2.43
C ILE A 120 0.36 -6.01 0.96
N TYR A 121 -0.88 -5.62 0.67
CA TYR A 121 -1.38 -5.57 -0.70
C TYR A 121 -0.50 -4.67 -1.59
N ASN A 122 -0.22 -3.44 -1.15
CA ASN A 122 0.55 -2.50 -1.95
C ASN A 122 2.00 -2.96 -2.16
N LEU A 123 2.64 -3.53 -1.12
CA LEU A 123 3.97 -4.11 -1.23
C LEU A 123 3.98 -5.33 -2.16
N TYR A 124 2.95 -6.17 -2.14
CA TYR A 124 2.80 -7.28 -3.08
C TYR A 124 2.55 -6.79 -4.52
N ALA A 125 1.71 -5.79 -4.70
CA ALA A 125 1.38 -5.21 -6.00
C ALA A 125 2.57 -4.47 -6.65
N LYS A 126 3.54 -4.04 -5.85
CA LYS A 126 4.80 -3.42 -6.28
C LYS A 126 5.96 -4.40 -6.43
N ASP A 127 5.68 -5.71 -6.37
CA ASP A 127 6.67 -6.79 -6.42
C ASP A 127 7.76 -6.72 -5.32
N TYR A 128 7.49 -5.94 -4.27
CA TYR A 128 8.32 -5.94 -3.07
C TYR A 128 8.11 -7.24 -2.29
N PHE A 129 6.88 -7.71 -2.17
CA PHE A 129 6.58 -8.96 -1.49
C PHE A 129 6.20 -10.06 -2.48
N THR A 130 6.75 -11.25 -2.24
CA THR A 130 6.29 -12.50 -2.82
C THR A 130 5.15 -13.10 -1.99
N LYS A 131 4.50 -14.16 -2.49
CA LYS A 131 3.51 -14.91 -1.67
C LYS A 131 4.12 -15.47 -0.38
N ILE A 132 5.42 -15.82 -0.40
CA ILE A 132 6.13 -16.32 0.79
C ILE A 132 6.26 -15.20 1.83
N ASP A 133 6.65 -14.00 1.41
CA ASP A 133 6.80 -12.84 2.29
C ASP A 133 5.46 -12.46 2.92
N VAL A 134 4.37 -12.44 2.13
CA VAL A 134 3.01 -12.20 2.64
C VAL A 134 2.66 -13.18 3.75
N LYS A 135 2.94 -14.48 3.55
CA LYS A 135 2.68 -15.51 4.58
C LYS A 135 3.49 -15.24 5.86
N GLN A 136 4.73 -14.79 5.73
CA GLN A 136 5.58 -14.49 6.87
C GLN A 136 5.04 -13.31 7.72
N THR A 137 4.36 -12.33 7.13
CA THR A 137 3.74 -11.23 7.90
C THR A 137 2.68 -11.70 8.92
N GLY A 138 2.20 -12.93 8.78
CA GLY A 138 1.16 -13.51 9.64
C GLY A 138 -0.25 -13.31 9.09
N VAL A 139 -0.39 -13.04 7.79
CA VAL A 139 -1.67 -13.17 7.10
C VAL A 139 -2.10 -14.63 7.11
N THR A 140 -3.30 -14.85 7.64
CA THR A 140 -3.99 -16.15 7.74
C THR A 140 -5.40 -16.06 7.16
N ASN A 141 -6.10 -17.19 7.04
CA ASN A 141 -7.48 -17.26 6.54
C ASN A 141 -8.47 -16.41 7.37
N ASP A 142 -8.13 -16.04 8.62
CA ASP A 142 -8.97 -15.15 9.44
C ASP A 142 -9.12 -13.74 8.84
N HIS A 143 -8.26 -13.39 7.87
CA HIS A 143 -8.23 -12.11 7.17
C HIS A 143 -9.05 -12.11 5.87
N ILE A 144 -9.63 -13.24 5.49
CA ILE A 144 -10.54 -13.32 4.33
C ILE A 144 -11.74 -12.39 4.54
N GLY A 145 -12.12 -11.68 3.49
CA GLY A 145 -13.25 -10.75 3.49
C GLY A 145 -12.97 -9.40 4.14
N LEU A 146 -11.73 -9.13 4.59
CA LEU A 146 -11.36 -7.86 5.20
C LEU A 146 -11.01 -6.78 4.17
N ILE A 147 -10.29 -7.14 3.10
CA ILE A 147 -10.08 -6.28 1.94
C ILE A 147 -10.15 -7.10 0.64
N PRO A 148 -10.92 -6.65 -0.37
CA PRO A 148 -11.19 -7.43 -1.57
C PRO A 148 -9.95 -7.66 -2.44
N GLU A 149 -8.94 -6.78 -2.35
CA GLU A 149 -7.70 -6.91 -3.11
C GLU A 149 -6.88 -8.13 -2.69
N MET A 150 -6.82 -8.42 -1.38
CA MET A 150 -6.13 -9.59 -0.84
C MET A 150 -6.92 -10.87 -1.08
N ASP A 151 -8.25 -10.80 -0.99
CA ASP A 151 -9.13 -11.92 -1.32
C ASP A 151 -8.88 -12.39 -2.75
N TRP A 152 -8.80 -11.47 -3.71
CA TRP A 152 -8.53 -11.80 -5.10
C TRP A 152 -7.10 -12.27 -5.34
N LEU A 153 -6.09 -11.49 -4.93
CA LEU A 153 -4.70 -11.71 -5.36
C LEU A 153 -3.96 -12.77 -4.54
N TYR A 154 -4.30 -12.91 -3.25
CA TYR A 154 -3.59 -13.78 -2.32
C TYR A 154 -4.39 -15.02 -1.95
N PHE A 155 -5.65 -14.84 -1.56
CA PHE A 155 -6.53 -15.96 -1.18
C PHE A 155 -7.21 -16.67 -2.35
N ASP A 156 -7.09 -16.13 -3.57
CA ASP A 156 -7.67 -16.69 -4.80
C ASP A 156 -9.22 -16.81 -4.76
N ILE A 157 -9.87 -15.92 -4.00
CA ILE A 157 -11.33 -15.87 -3.85
C ILE A 157 -11.91 -14.94 -4.91
N LYS A 158 -12.43 -15.54 -5.98
CA LYS A 158 -12.92 -14.82 -7.18
C LYS A 158 -14.44 -14.79 -7.27
N GLU A 159 -15.09 -14.43 -6.16
CA GLU A 159 -16.54 -14.40 -6.08
C GLU A 159 -17.13 -13.06 -6.59
N LYS A 160 -18.41 -13.09 -7.01
CA LYS A 160 -19.15 -11.91 -7.48
C LYS A 160 -19.17 -10.76 -6.46
N ASN A 161 -19.19 -11.09 -5.16
CA ASN A 161 -19.19 -10.09 -4.10
C ASN A 161 -17.86 -9.32 -4.06
N ILE A 162 -16.74 -9.99 -4.32
CA ILE A 162 -15.39 -9.40 -4.30
C ILE A 162 -15.27 -8.42 -5.46
N LEU A 163 -15.71 -8.82 -6.67
CA LEU A 163 -15.78 -7.92 -7.82
C LEU A 163 -16.68 -6.70 -7.57
N SER A 164 -17.83 -6.90 -6.92
CA SER A 164 -18.70 -5.80 -6.52
C SER A 164 -18.00 -4.82 -5.57
N GLN A 165 -17.16 -5.30 -4.66
CA GLN A 165 -16.39 -4.44 -3.77
C GLN A 165 -15.24 -3.74 -4.49
N LEU A 166 -14.48 -4.45 -5.34
CA LEU A 166 -13.38 -3.87 -6.14
C LEU A 166 -13.88 -2.72 -7.03
N THR A 167 -15.05 -2.87 -7.64
CA THR A 167 -15.65 -1.88 -8.55
C THR A 167 -16.22 -0.64 -7.87
N LYS A 168 -16.29 -0.60 -6.53
CA LYS A 168 -16.73 0.62 -5.81
C LYS A 168 -15.76 1.77 -5.99
N ASN A 169 -14.46 1.47 -6.02
CA ASN A 169 -13.39 2.48 -5.99
C ASN A 169 -12.46 2.41 -7.21
N ARG A 170 -12.74 1.53 -8.19
CA ARG A 170 -11.86 1.28 -9.35
C ARG A 170 -12.64 1.19 -10.64
N SER A 171 -12.02 1.64 -11.72
CA SER A 171 -12.52 1.41 -13.07
C SER A 171 -12.32 -0.05 -13.49
N TYR A 172 -13.14 -0.54 -14.41
CA TYR A 172 -12.99 -1.89 -14.98
C TYR A 172 -11.62 -2.08 -15.63
N LYS A 173 -11.08 -1.05 -16.29
CA LYS A 173 -9.74 -1.08 -16.84
C LYS A 173 -8.69 -1.33 -15.75
N ASN A 174 -8.76 -0.59 -14.64
CA ASN A 174 -7.83 -0.80 -13.53
C ASN A 174 -7.95 -2.21 -12.92
N ILE A 175 -9.18 -2.73 -12.79
CA ILE A 175 -9.39 -4.09 -12.28
C ILE A 175 -8.77 -5.12 -13.21
N LYS A 176 -9.05 -5.02 -14.51
CA LYS A 176 -8.48 -5.89 -15.54
C LYS A 176 -6.95 -5.87 -15.50
N ASP A 177 -6.36 -4.68 -15.51
CA ASP A 177 -4.91 -4.52 -15.61
C ASP A 177 -4.17 -4.98 -14.32
N THR A 178 -4.81 -4.88 -13.16
CA THR A 178 -4.16 -5.17 -11.85
C THR A 178 -4.45 -6.58 -11.34
N PHE A 179 -5.66 -7.09 -11.57
CA PHE A 179 -6.18 -8.30 -10.91
C PHE A 179 -6.34 -9.48 -11.87
N CYS A 180 -6.54 -9.26 -13.18
CA CYS A 180 -6.71 -10.34 -14.13
C CYS A 180 -5.36 -10.82 -14.68
N ARG A 181 -4.72 -11.76 -13.98
CA ARG A 181 -3.40 -12.31 -14.34
C ARG A 181 -3.51 -13.54 -15.25
N THR A 182 -4.69 -14.14 -15.34
CA THR A 182 -4.98 -15.33 -16.15
C THR A 182 -6.16 -15.11 -17.10
N LYS A 183 -6.33 -16.01 -18.07
CA LYS A 183 -7.52 -16.03 -18.95
C LYS A 183 -8.80 -16.26 -18.16
N GLU A 184 -8.74 -17.10 -17.13
CA GLU A 184 -9.86 -17.38 -16.23
C GLU A 184 -10.29 -16.12 -15.48
N ASP A 185 -9.35 -15.35 -14.93
CA ASP A 185 -9.67 -14.09 -14.25
C ASP A 185 -10.39 -13.10 -15.17
N LEU A 186 -9.97 -13.05 -16.44
CA LEU A 186 -10.58 -12.20 -17.44
C LEU A 186 -12.00 -12.65 -17.77
N GLU A 187 -12.22 -13.97 -17.90
CA GLU A 187 -13.54 -14.54 -18.13
C GLU A 187 -14.49 -14.26 -16.97
N ILE A 188 -14.04 -14.43 -15.73
CA ILE A 188 -14.81 -14.11 -14.53
C ILE A 188 -15.23 -12.64 -14.51
N LEU A 189 -14.30 -11.72 -14.78
CA LEU A 189 -14.59 -10.28 -14.86
C LEU A 189 -15.57 -9.96 -15.99
N SER A 190 -15.35 -10.51 -17.19
CA SER A 190 -16.21 -10.30 -18.36
C SER A 190 -17.65 -10.77 -18.12
N ASN A 191 -17.81 -12.00 -17.59
CA ASN A 191 -19.12 -12.56 -17.27
C ASN A 191 -19.86 -11.72 -16.22
N TRP A 192 -19.13 -11.20 -15.24
CA TRP A 192 -19.71 -10.32 -14.23
C TRP A 192 -20.19 -8.98 -14.81
N ILE A 193 -19.42 -8.38 -15.72
CA ILE A 193 -19.79 -7.13 -16.40
C ILE A 193 -21.06 -7.32 -17.24
N ILE A 194 -21.14 -8.40 -18.02
CA ILE A 194 -22.31 -8.74 -18.84
C ILE A 194 -23.55 -8.87 -17.96
N MET A 195 -23.47 -9.69 -16.90
CA MET A 195 -24.57 -9.90 -15.97
C MET A 195 -25.03 -8.60 -15.30
N ARG A 196 -24.08 -7.72 -14.92
CA ARG A 196 -24.41 -6.42 -14.33
C ARG A 196 -25.14 -5.51 -15.31
N TYR A 197 -24.68 -5.46 -16.56
CA TYR A 197 -25.31 -4.67 -17.62
C TYR A 197 -26.73 -5.16 -17.92
N GLU A 198 -26.93 -6.48 -18.02
CA GLU A 198 -28.25 -7.09 -18.18
C GLU A 198 -29.17 -6.70 -17.02
N THR A 199 -28.71 -6.85 -15.78
CA THR A 199 -29.50 -6.51 -14.57
C THR A 199 -29.88 -5.02 -14.52
N GLU A 200 -28.96 -4.13 -14.89
CA GLU A 200 -29.19 -2.67 -14.93
C GLU A 200 -30.11 -2.22 -16.07
N ASN A 201 -30.19 -2.97 -17.17
CA ASN A 201 -31.12 -2.68 -18.27
C ASN A 201 -32.51 -3.29 -18.04
N TYR A 202 -32.59 -4.53 -17.54
CA TYR A 202 -33.86 -5.15 -17.17
C TYR A 202 -34.62 -4.37 -16.09
N SER A 203 -33.90 -3.70 -15.18
CA SER A 203 -34.51 -2.86 -14.14
C SER A 203 -35.02 -1.49 -14.64
N LYS A 204 -34.60 -1.06 -15.85
CA LYS A 204 -35.13 0.14 -16.51
C LYS A 204 -36.35 -0.13 -17.37
N ASP A 205 -36.52 -1.37 -17.86
CA ASP A 205 -37.68 -1.76 -18.68
C ASP A 205 -38.92 -2.12 -17.83
N ILE A 206 -38.82 -2.09 -16.50
CA ILE A 206 -39.89 -2.46 -15.54
C ILE A 206 -40.42 -1.24 -14.75
N ASN A 207 -39.86 -0.03 -14.97
CA ASN A 207 -40.34 1.23 -14.37
C ASN A 207 -40.83 2.20 -15.45
#